data_AF-A0A7C5V7K5-F1
#
_entry.id   AF-A0A7C5V7K5-F1
#
_cell.length_a   1.000
_cell.length_b   1.000
_cell.length_c   1.000
_cell.angle_alpha   90.00
_cell.angle_beta   90.00
_cell.angle_gamma   90.00
#
_symmetry.space_group_name_H-M   'P 1'
#
loop_
_entity.id
_entity.type
_entity.pdbx_description
1 polymer ?
#
loop_
_entity_poly.entity_id
_entity_poly.type
_entity_poly.pdbx_seq_one_letter_code
_entity_poly.pdbx_strand_id
1 'polypeptide(L)'
;MRWIRRKWKAADAREWTREDAMAIVLSPLAYIGLAVGVALSMLLIPSGYWILGITILVILLMHWIIDPKLKAVSEDFEKKQKQFLENLEKIERWEESE
;
A
#
# COMPACT_ATOMS: atom_id res chain seq x y z
N MET A 1 -7.65 -7.95 20.30
CA MET A 1 -6.74 -7.65 19.16
C MET A 1 -7.45 -6.70 18.19
N ARG A 2 -7.41 -5.40 18.47
CA ARG A 2 -8.29 -4.36 17.87
C ARG A 2 -7.44 -3.21 17.30
N TRP A 3 -6.34 -3.53 16.62
CA TRP A 3 -5.30 -2.56 16.23
C TRP A 3 -5.13 -2.41 14.71
N ILE A 4 -5.83 -3.20 13.88
CA ILE A 4 -5.79 -3.06 12.42
C ILE A 4 -7.22 -2.83 11.93
N ARG A 5 -7.51 -1.64 11.42
CA ARG A 5 -8.80 -1.36 10.77
C ARG A 5 -8.81 -2.07 9.41
N ARG A 6 -9.53 -3.19 9.31
CA ARG A 6 -9.73 -3.93 8.05
C ARG A 6 -10.83 -3.36 7.16
N LYS A 7 -11.69 -2.48 7.69
CA LYS A 7 -12.73 -1.78 6.93
C LYS A 7 -12.37 -0.30 6.87
N TRP A 8 -11.91 0.14 5.70
CA TRP A 8 -11.65 1.54 5.41
C TRP A 8 -12.84 2.13 4.65
N LYS A 9 -13.34 3.28 5.11
CA LYS A 9 -14.13 4.16 4.25
C LYS A 9 -13.16 4.94 3.38
N ALA A 10 -13.49 5.11 2.10
CA ALA A 10 -12.62 5.81 1.14
C ALA A 10 -12.24 7.24 1.55
N ALA A 11 -13.12 7.91 2.31
CA ALA A 11 -12.84 9.22 2.91
C ALA A 11 -11.72 9.16 3.97
N ASP A 12 -11.75 8.15 4.85
CA ASP A 12 -10.73 7.95 5.90
C ASP A 12 -9.42 7.38 5.34
N ALA A 13 -9.48 6.69 4.20
CA ALA A 13 -8.30 6.10 3.57
C ALA A 13 -7.40 7.14 2.87
N ARG A 14 -7.91 8.35 2.62
CA ARG A 14 -7.13 9.49 2.12
C ARG A 14 -6.38 10.23 3.22
N GLU A 15 -6.81 10.08 4.48
CA GLU A 15 -6.11 10.69 5.60
C GLU A 15 -4.82 9.93 5.91
N TRP A 16 -3.78 10.70 6.22
CA TRP A 16 -2.47 10.18 6.60
C TRP A 16 -2.61 9.49 7.95
N THR A 17 -2.60 8.15 7.93
CA THR A 17 -2.69 7.37 9.17
C THR A 17 -1.31 7.04 9.71
N ARG A 18 -1.25 6.75 11.01
CA ARG A 18 -0.01 6.38 11.70
C ARG A 18 0.66 5.16 11.05
N GLU A 19 -0.11 4.28 10.42
CA GLU A 19 0.41 3.14 9.66
C GLU A 19 1.24 3.56 8.44
N ASP A 20 0.83 4.63 7.73
CA ASP A 20 1.58 5.15 6.57
C ASP A 20 2.88 5.83 7.01
N ALA A 21 2.84 6.58 8.11
CA ALA A 21 4.04 7.21 8.68
C ALA A 21 5.06 6.13 9.11
N MET A 22 4.59 5.04 9.72
CA MET A 22 5.43 3.88 10.00
C MET A 22 5.96 3.26 8.72
N ALA A 23 5.14 3.10 7.68
CA ALA A 23 5.57 2.55 6.40
C ALA A 23 6.68 3.40 5.75
N ILE A 24 6.60 4.74 5.81
CA ILE A 24 7.61 5.66 5.27
C ILE A 24 8.96 5.50 5.99
N VAL A 25 8.96 5.27 7.30
CA VAL A 25 10.20 5.07 8.07
C VAL A 25 10.74 3.65 7.94
N LEU A 26 9.85 2.66 7.94
CA LEU A 26 10.23 1.25 7.83
C LEU A 26 10.68 0.87 6.42
N SER A 27 10.25 1.58 5.37
CA SER A 27 10.64 1.25 3.99
C SER A 27 12.14 1.43 3.72
N PRO A 28 12.79 2.58 4.03
CA PRO A 28 14.25 2.70 3.95
C PRO A 28 14.96 1.67 4.84
N LEU A 29 14.44 1.41 6.04
CA LEU A 29 15.01 0.44 6.97
C LEU A 29 14.95 -0.98 6.39
N ALA A 30 13.85 -1.34 5.73
CA ALA A 30 13.68 -2.61 5.05
C ALA A 30 14.63 -2.74 3.85
N TYR A 31 14.82 -1.69 3.06
CA TYR A 31 15.81 -1.70 1.98
C TYR A 31 17.24 -1.91 2.49
N ILE A 32 17.63 -1.18 3.56
CA ILE A 32 18.95 -1.33 4.17
C ILE A 32 19.10 -2.73 4.79
N GLY A 33 18.10 -3.18 5.55
CA GLY A 33 18.10 -4.51 6.17
C GLY A 33 18.17 -5.63 5.15
N LEU A 34 17.53 -5.47 3.99
CA LEU A 34 17.53 -6.46 2.92
C LEU A 34 18.87 -6.46 2.20
N ALA A 35 19.42 -5.29 1.86
CA ALA A 35 20.75 -5.18 1.27
C ALA A 35 21.84 -5.76 2.19
N VAL A 36 21.84 -5.38 3.46
CA VAL A 36 22.82 -5.86 4.46
C VAL A 36 22.62 -7.33 4.76
N GLY A 37 21.38 -7.78 4.96
CA GLY A 37 21.07 -9.18 5.21
C GLY A 37 21.49 -10.09 4.06
N VAL A 38 21.16 -9.72 2.82
CA VAL A 38 21.57 -10.48 1.62
C VAL A 38 23.09 -10.51 1.48
N ALA A 39 23.76 -9.37 1.62
CA ALA A 39 25.22 -9.30 1.54
C ALA A 39 25.89 -10.21 2.58
N LEU A 40 25.46 -10.13 3.85
CA LEU A 40 26.02 -10.96 4.93
C LEU A 40 25.72 -12.45 4.75
N SER A 41 24.53 -12.81 4.25
CA SER A 41 24.20 -14.20 3.92
C SER A 41 25.01 -14.74 2.75
N MET A 42 25.33 -13.93 1.73
CA MET A 42 26.23 -14.33 0.65
C MET A 42 27.66 -14.58 1.15
N LEU A 43 28.08 -13.87 2.20
CA LEU A 43 29.37 -14.12 2.87
C LEU A 43 29.35 -15.30 3.86
N LEU A 44 28.24 -16.07 3.92
CA LEU A 44 28.01 -17.18 4.86
C LEU A 44 28.14 -16.77 6.34
N ILE A 45 27.96 -15.49 6.66
CA ILE A 45 28.00 -15.02 8.05
C ILE A 45 26.67 -15.39 8.72
N PRO A 46 26.67 -16.14 9.85
CA PRO A 46 25.44 -16.59 10.49
C PRO A 46 24.47 -15.47 10.89
N SER A 47 24.99 -14.29 11.24
CA SER A 47 24.16 -13.12 11.58
C SER A 47 23.39 -12.57 10.36
N GLY A 48 23.89 -12.78 9.14
CA GLY A 48 23.22 -12.36 7.90
C GLY A 48 21.85 -13.02 7.74
N TYR A 49 21.76 -14.32 8.00
CA TYR A 49 20.49 -15.06 7.89
C TYR A 49 19.43 -14.56 8.88
N TRP A 50 19.84 -14.20 10.10
CA TRP A 50 18.93 -13.62 11.09
C TRP A 50 18.41 -12.25 10.66
N ILE A 51 19.31 -11.38 10.16
CA ILE A 51 18.94 -10.04 9.66
C ILE A 51 18.00 -10.16 8.46
N LEU A 52 18.28 -11.09 7.54
CA LEU A 52 17.42 -11.36 6.38
C LEU A 52 16.03 -11.85 6.82
N GLY A 53 15.97 -12.82 7.73
CA GLY A 53 14.70 -13.38 8.22
C GLY A 53 13.82 -12.32 8.89
N ILE A 54 14.40 -11.50 9.77
CA ILE A 54 13.69 -10.40 10.44
C ILE A 54 13.20 -9.37 9.41
N THR A 55 14.05 -9.01 8.45
CA THR A 55 13.68 -8.02 7.42
C THR A 55 12.53 -8.51 6.56
N ILE A 56 12.54 -9.79 6.14
CA ILE A 56 11.44 -10.38 5.37
C ILE A 56 10.12 -10.34 6.16
N LEU A 57 10.15 -10.70 7.44
CA LEU A 57 8.96 -10.64 8.30
C LEU A 57 8.40 -9.22 8.40
N VAL A 58 9.27 -8.23 8.55
CA VAL A 58 8.89 -6.81 8.59
C VAL A 58 8.23 -6.36 7.28
N ILE A 59 8.79 -6.75 6.13
CA ILE A 59 8.23 -6.44 4.80
C ILE A 59 6.83 -7.07 4.65
N LEU A 60 6.67 -8.33 5.03
CA LEU A 60 5.38 -9.02 4.95
C LEU A 60 4.32 -8.37 5.85
N LEU A 61 4.70 -7.98 7.07
CA LEU A 61 3.82 -7.26 7.99
C LEU A 61 3.39 -5.90 7.42
N MET A 62 4.33 -5.14 6.84
CA MET A 62 4.01 -3.89 6.16
C MET A 62 3.02 -4.11 5.01
N HIS A 63 3.28 -5.08 4.15
CA HIS A 63 2.41 -5.37 3.01
C HIS A 63 0.99 -5.72 3.47
N TRP A 64 0.87 -6.53 4.53
CA TRP A 64 -0.42 -6.91 5.08
C TRP A 64 -1.21 -5.76 5.70
N ILE A 65 -0.53 -4.73 6.21
CA ILE A 65 -1.15 -3.53 6.77
C ILE A 65 -1.58 -2.55 5.66
N ILE A 66 -0.77 -2.39 4.62
CA ILE A 66 -1.00 -1.38 3.56
C ILE A 66 -1.99 -1.87 2.50
N ASP A 67 -1.95 -3.14 2.12
CA ASP A 67 -2.83 -3.73 1.07
C ASP A 67 -4.34 -3.45 1.25
N PRO A 68 -4.95 -3.61 2.45
CA PRO A 68 -6.38 -3.32 2.63
C PRO A 68 -6.71 -1.82 2.46
N LYS A 69 -5.75 -0.93 2.73
CA LYS A 69 -5.93 0.52 2.55
C LYS A 69 -5.90 0.87 1.07
N LEU A 70 -4.92 0.34 0.33
CA LEU A 70 -4.79 0.55 -1.12
C LEU A 70 -6.03 0.06 -1.87
N LYS A 71 -6.52 -1.14 -1.56
CA LYS A 71 -7.73 -1.69 -2.21
C LYS A 71 -8.96 -0.81 -2.00
N ALA A 72 -9.17 -0.30 -0.79
CA ALA A 72 -10.30 0.57 -0.48
C ALA A 72 -10.23 1.91 -1.22
N VAL A 73 -9.01 2.44 -1.42
CA VAL A 73 -8.79 3.67 -2.20
C VAL A 73 -9.04 3.41 -3.69
N SER A 74 -8.51 2.32 -4.24
CA SER A 74 -8.70 1.94 -5.64
C SER A 74 -10.17 1.76 -6.00
N GLU A 75 -10.95 1.07 -5.17
CA GLU A 75 -12.39 0.85 -5.42
C GLU A 75 -13.20 2.16 -5.47
N ASP A 76 -12.85 3.15 -4.65
CA ASP A 76 -13.49 4.48 -4.68
C ASP A 76 -13.11 5.28 -5.92
N PHE A 77 -11.85 5.20 -6.35
CA PHE A 77 -11.40 5.81 -7.60
C PHE A 77 -12.11 5.21 -8.81
N GLU A 78 -12.25 3.89 -8.87
CA GLU A 78 -12.98 3.21 -9.95
C GLU A 78 -14.44 3.64 -10.01
N LYS A 79 -15.13 3.78 -8.87
CA LYS A 79 -16.51 4.28 -8.83
C LYS A 79 -16.63 5.70 -9.35
N LYS A 80 -15.72 6.59 -8.95
CA LYS A 80 -15.70 7.99 -9.43
C LYS A 80 -15.39 8.07 -10.92
N GLN A 81 -14.45 7.26 -11.40
CA GLN A 81 -14.09 7.21 -12.81
C GLN A 81 -15.26 6.72 -13.67
N LYS A 82 -15.97 5.66 -13.23
CA LYS A 82 -17.17 5.18 -13.91
C LYS A 82 -18.26 6.25 -13.95
N GLN A 83 -18.52 6.91 -12.82
CA GLN A 83 -19.53 7.97 -12.75
C GLN A 83 -19.17 9.19 -13.62
N PHE A 84 -17.89 9.51 -13.75
CA PHE A 84 -17.42 10.57 -14.65
C PHE A 84 -17.63 10.22 -16.12
N LEU A 85 -17.35 8.98 -16.52
CA LEU A 85 -17.61 8.49 -17.88
C LEU A 85 -19.10 8.50 -18.22
N GLU A 86 -19.97 8.01 -17.32
CA GLU A 86 -21.43 8.05 -17.53
C GLU A 86 -21.97 9.48 -17.68
N ASN A 87 -21.39 10.46 -16.98
CA ASN A 87 -21.76 11.86 -17.12
C ASN A 87 -21.26 12.46 -18.44
N LEU A 88 -20.06 12.10 -18.89
CA LEU A 88 -19.53 12.52 -20.18
C LEU A 88 -20.36 11.98 -21.35
N GLU A 89 -20.69 10.68 -21.34
CA GLU A 89 -21.56 10.07 -22.36
C GLU A 89 -22.93 10.74 -22.41
N LYS A 90 -23.47 11.14 -21.25
CA LYS A 90 -24.68 11.95 -21.20
C LYS A 90 -24.47 13.33 -21.81
N ILE A 91 -23.37 14.02 -21.57
CA ILE A 91 -23.16 15.34 -22.18
C ILE A 91 -23.02 15.22 -23.71
N GLU A 92 -22.20 14.28 -24.18
CA GLU A 92 -21.94 14.02 -25.61
C GLU A 92 -23.23 13.66 -26.37
N ARG A 93 -24.07 12.79 -25.80
CA ARG A 93 -25.34 12.39 -26.42
C ARG A 93 -26.32 13.56 -26.59
N TRP A 94 -26.24 14.58 -25.75
CA TRP A 94 -27.12 15.75 -25.85
C TRP A 94 -26.55 16.78 -26.84
N GLU A 95 -25.22 16.91 -26.92
CA GLU A 95 -24.56 17.71 -27.97
C GLU A 95 -24.79 17.14 -29.38
N GLU A 96 -24.83 15.81 -29.56
CA GLU A 96 -25.19 15.20 -30.86
C GLU A 96 -26.64 15.45 -31.29
N SER A 97 -27.50 15.93 -30.39
CA SER A 97 -28.93 16.16 -30.64
C SER A 97 -29.33 17.62 -30.87
N GLU A 98 -28.38 18.55 -30.82
CA GLU A 98 -28.51 19.96 -31.26
C GLU A 98 -27.85 20.18 -32.64
#